data_AF-A0A8K0PXT0-F1
#
_entry.id   AF-A0A8K0PXT0-F1
#
_cell.length_a   1.000
_cell.length_b   1.000
_cell.length_c   1.000
_cell.angle_alpha   90.00
_cell.angle_beta   90.00
_cell.angle_gamma   90.00
#
_symmetry.space_group_name_H-M   'P 1'
#
loop_
_entity.id
_entity.type
_entity.pdbx_description
1 polymer ?
#
loop_
_entity_poly.entity_id
_entity_poly.type
_entity_poly.pdbx_seq_one_letter_code
_entity_poly.pdbx_strand_id
1 'polypeptide(L)'
;MASIPLNQPARCGGPIPVLTQGFGTFPGFSISCSTIMSATPLKCLEAVLNTAEYPSWNTSWPRVTITHSPSPEGVNLEAAELQRVVGLPGYLYAGIKMTSEVHKIPGDGSPTMAKLEVSVMERFEKAGRTGYRVAWKGVGIPFFLFHMERVQEFVETEIEGKVVTEYYCWETFGGLLSYAVRWLMGQQLEKAFMRWMEELKSVAEKIS
;
A
#
# COMPACT_ATOMS: atom_id res chain seq x y z
N MET A 1 -19.83 -3.49 -5.18
CA MET A 1 -18.36 -3.46 -4.96
C MET A 1 -18.09 -4.15 -3.65
N ALA A 2 -17.12 -5.07 -3.57
CA ALA A 2 -16.80 -5.74 -2.31
C ALA A 2 -16.26 -4.71 -1.31
N SER A 3 -17.01 -4.41 -0.25
CA SER A 3 -16.58 -3.53 0.82
C SER A 3 -15.68 -4.31 1.79
N ILE A 4 -14.46 -3.82 2.03
CA ILE A 4 -13.59 -4.35 3.09
C ILE A 4 -14.20 -3.92 4.43
N PRO A 5 -14.69 -4.84 5.29
CA PRO A 5 -15.15 -4.50 6.63
C PRO A 5 -14.03 -3.85 7.44
N LEU A 6 -14.36 -2.94 8.35
CA LEU A 6 -13.39 -2.34 9.27
C LEU A 6 -12.91 -3.38 10.31
N ASN A 7 -11.66 -3.26 10.78
CA ASN A 7 -11.01 -4.18 11.72
C ASN A 7 -10.95 -5.64 11.24
N GLN A 8 -10.71 -5.82 9.95
CA GLN A 8 -10.57 -7.12 9.33
C GLN A 8 -9.09 -7.54 9.33
N PRO A 9 -8.73 -8.73 9.86
CA PRO A 9 -7.40 -9.29 9.63
C PRO A 9 -7.14 -9.49 8.13
N ALA A 10 -5.87 -9.64 7.77
CA ALA A 10 -5.49 -9.95 6.40
C ALA A 10 -6.15 -11.26 5.94
N ARG A 11 -6.87 -11.21 4.82
CA ARG A 11 -7.51 -12.39 4.22
C ARG A 11 -7.50 -12.32 2.71
N CYS A 12 -7.33 -13.48 2.08
CA CYS A 12 -7.56 -13.66 0.65
C CYS A 12 -9.06 -13.71 0.36
N GLY A 13 -9.48 -13.10 -0.74
CA GLY A 13 -10.86 -13.07 -1.21
C GLY A 13 -10.95 -13.01 -2.73
N GLY A 14 -12.17 -12.80 -3.22
CA GLY A 14 -12.38 -12.44 -4.63
C GLY A 14 -11.70 -11.11 -4.99
N PRO A 15 -11.51 -10.83 -6.28
CA PRO A 15 -10.83 -9.62 -6.72
C PRO A 15 -11.60 -8.36 -6.30
N ILE A 16 -10.88 -7.43 -5.68
CA ILE A 16 -11.31 -6.09 -5.32
C ILE A 16 -10.79 -5.12 -6.40
N PRO A 17 -11.59 -4.14 -6.84
CA PRO A 17 -11.15 -3.22 -7.89
C PRO A 17 -9.94 -2.41 -7.46
N VAL A 18 -9.07 -2.10 -8.43
CA VAL A 18 -7.90 -1.24 -8.28
C VAL A 18 -7.93 -0.14 -9.34
N LEU A 19 -7.16 0.91 -9.13
CA LEU A 19 -7.30 2.18 -9.84
C LEU A 19 -6.88 2.09 -11.30
N THR A 20 -5.83 1.32 -11.60
CA THR A 20 -5.19 1.36 -12.92
C THR A 20 -5.35 0.09 -13.73
N GLN A 21 -5.76 -1.03 -13.13
CA GLN A 21 -5.80 -2.34 -13.80
C GLN A 21 -7.19 -2.75 -14.32
N GLY A 22 -8.21 -1.90 -14.15
CA GLY A 22 -9.57 -2.12 -14.67
C GLY A 22 -10.26 -3.37 -14.11
N PHE A 23 -11.42 -3.73 -14.67
CA PHE A 23 -12.14 -4.97 -14.36
C PHE A 23 -11.92 -6.02 -15.45
N GLY A 24 -11.55 -7.24 -15.04
CA GLY A 24 -12.21 -8.44 -15.57
C GLY A 24 -11.68 -9.09 -16.85
N THR A 25 -10.47 -8.80 -17.34
CA THR A 25 -9.94 -9.57 -18.49
C THR A 25 -9.34 -10.93 -18.08
N PHE A 26 -8.79 -11.02 -16.87
CA PHE A 26 -8.11 -12.22 -16.39
C PHE A 26 -8.58 -12.58 -14.97
N PRO A 27 -8.55 -13.87 -14.61
CA PRO A 27 -8.80 -14.28 -13.25
C PRO A 27 -7.84 -13.60 -12.27
N GLY A 28 -8.31 -13.41 -11.05
CA GLY A 28 -7.55 -12.74 -10.01
C GLY A 28 -8.12 -12.98 -8.63
N PHE A 29 -7.37 -12.54 -7.63
CA PHE A 29 -7.78 -12.55 -6.24
C PHE A 29 -7.22 -11.30 -5.56
N SER A 30 -7.79 -10.97 -4.41
CA SER A 30 -7.23 -9.90 -3.59
C SER A 30 -6.92 -10.37 -2.20
N ILE A 31 -5.96 -9.72 -1.59
CA ILE A 31 -5.74 -9.79 -0.15
C ILE A 31 -6.16 -8.44 0.40
N SER A 32 -6.94 -8.42 1.46
CA SER A 32 -7.33 -7.19 2.12
C SER A 32 -7.18 -7.29 3.62
N CYS A 33 -6.88 -6.15 4.25
CA CYS A 33 -6.93 -5.95 5.69
C CYS A 33 -7.41 -4.53 5.99
N SER A 34 -7.86 -4.32 7.22
CA SER A 34 -8.25 -3.00 7.69
C SER A 34 -8.09 -2.91 9.20
N THR A 35 -7.82 -1.72 9.71
CA THR A 35 -7.75 -1.45 11.15
C THR A 35 -8.02 0.01 11.43
N ILE A 36 -8.23 0.34 12.70
CA ILE A 36 -8.23 1.72 13.19
C ILE A 36 -6.84 2.03 13.74
N MET A 37 -6.25 3.15 13.34
CA MET A 37 -5.00 3.66 13.89
C MET A 37 -5.28 4.94 14.68
N SER A 38 -4.80 5.00 15.92
CA SER A 38 -4.89 6.18 16.79
C SER A 38 -3.87 7.25 16.39
N ALA A 39 -3.93 7.68 15.13
CA ALA A 39 -3.13 8.73 14.51
C ALA A 39 -3.95 9.39 13.39
N THR A 40 -3.59 10.61 13.00
CA THR A 40 -4.26 11.32 11.90
C THR A 40 -3.97 10.68 10.53
N PRO A 41 -4.88 10.73 9.54
CA PRO A 41 -4.66 10.08 8.24
C PRO A 41 -3.40 10.52 7.50
N LEU A 42 -3.03 11.80 7.59
CA LEU A 42 -1.83 12.33 6.96
C LEU A 42 -0.55 11.74 7.58
N LYS A 43 -0.46 11.65 8.92
CA LYS A 43 0.67 11.00 9.62
C LYS A 43 0.81 9.53 9.23
N CYS A 44 -0.31 8.80 9.16
CA CYS A 44 -0.31 7.40 8.72
C CYS A 44 0.21 7.25 7.29
N LEU A 45 -0.22 8.15 6.39
CA LEU A 45 0.27 8.20 5.02
C LEU A 45 1.77 8.51 4.96
N GLU A 46 2.23 9.55 5.66
CA GLU A 46 3.65 9.94 5.67
C GLU A 46 4.58 8.81 6.15
N ALA A 47 4.14 8.02 7.14
CA ALA A 47 4.87 6.83 7.59
C ALA A 47 5.01 5.78 6.47
N VAL A 48 4.00 5.64 5.60
CA VAL A 48 4.08 4.79 4.40
C VAL A 48 4.93 5.43 3.31
N LEU A 49 4.88 6.74 3.10
CA LEU A 49 5.63 7.38 2.02
C LEU A 49 7.14 7.44 2.32
N ASN A 50 7.54 7.56 3.58
CA ASN A 50 8.95 7.66 3.96
C ASN A 50 9.62 6.28 4.03
N THR A 51 10.20 5.83 2.91
CA THR A 51 10.86 4.52 2.86
C THR A 51 12.21 4.48 3.57
N ALA A 52 12.80 5.63 3.89
CA ALA A 52 14.06 5.69 4.63
C ALA A 52 13.90 5.13 6.05
N GLU A 53 12.70 5.23 6.62
CA GLU A 53 12.38 4.73 7.95
C GLU A 53 11.91 3.27 7.97
N TYR A 54 11.66 2.65 6.81
CA TYR A 54 11.19 1.26 6.75
C TYR A 54 12.10 0.27 7.51
N PRO A 55 13.44 0.36 7.49
CA PRO A 55 14.29 -0.55 8.26
C PRO A 55 14.03 -0.53 9.77
N SER A 56 13.47 0.55 10.32
CA SER A 56 13.24 0.70 11.76
C SER A 56 11.94 0.04 12.23
N TRP A 57 10.96 -0.17 11.34
CA TRP A 57 9.65 -0.67 11.72
C TRP A 57 9.08 -1.79 10.82
N ASN A 58 9.47 -1.85 9.54
CA ASN A 58 8.85 -2.74 8.55
C ASN A 58 9.71 -3.98 8.32
N THR A 59 9.41 -5.06 9.03
CA THR A 59 10.25 -6.26 8.97
C THR A 59 10.00 -7.11 7.71
N SER A 60 8.85 -6.93 7.05
CA SER A 60 8.55 -7.60 5.79
C SER A 60 9.11 -6.88 4.57
N TRP A 61 9.18 -5.55 4.60
CA TRP A 61 9.66 -4.70 3.51
C TRP A 61 10.72 -3.69 4.04
N PRO A 62 11.84 -4.15 4.60
CA PRO A 62 12.78 -3.28 5.30
C PRO A 62 13.54 -2.35 4.36
N ARG A 63 13.68 -2.68 3.08
CA ARG A 63 14.48 -1.89 2.13
C ARG A 63 13.72 -1.62 0.85
N VAL A 64 13.70 -0.35 0.47
CA VAL A 64 13.19 0.13 -0.81
C VAL A 64 14.27 0.98 -1.46
N THR A 65 14.61 0.64 -2.69
CA THR A 65 15.56 1.40 -3.49
C THR A 65 14.81 2.12 -4.59
N ILE A 66 14.81 3.46 -4.55
CA ILE A 66 14.26 4.28 -5.62
C ILE A 66 15.19 4.19 -6.84
N THR A 67 14.67 3.66 -7.94
CA THR A 67 15.41 3.44 -9.19
C THR A 67 15.18 4.53 -10.22
N HIS A 68 14.05 5.23 -10.12
CA HIS A 68 13.73 6.38 -10.94
C HIS A 68 12.77 7.29 -10.18
N SER A 69 13.06 8.59 -10.23
CA SER A 69 12.21 9.64 -9.70
C SER A 69 11.82 10.61 -10.83
N PRO A 70 10.53 10.95 -11.00
CA PRO A 70 10.14 12.05 -11.87
C PRO A 70 10.77 13.36 -11.39
N SER A 71 10.85 14.37 -12.27
CA SER A 71 11.19 15.73 -11.83
C SER A 71 10.10 16.23 -10.86
N PRO A 72 10.46 16.73 -9.66
CA PRO A 72 9.49 17.29 -8.72
C PRO A 72 8.63 18.41 -9.33
N GLU A 73 9.22 19.21 -10.22
CA GLU A 73 8.55 20.32 -10.92
C GLU A 73 7.42 19.84 -11.84
N GLY A 74 7.50 18.59 -12.32
CA GLY A 74 6.50 17.99 -13.20
C GLY A 74 5.35 17.31 -12.44
N VAL A 75 5.39 17.28 -11.11
CA VAL A 75 4.36 16.66 -10.26
C VAL A 75 3.56 17.77 -9.59
N ASN A 76 2.31 17.93 -10.00
CA ASN A 76 1.38 18.89 -9.41
C ASN A 76 0.20 18.14 -8.78
N LEU A 77 0.14 18.17 -7.45
CA LEU A 77 -0.92 17.59 -6.65
C LEU A 77 -1.80 18.71 -6.08
N GLU A 78 -3.11 18.56 -6.23
CA GLU A 78 -4.11 19.52 -5.72
C GLU A 78 -3.98 19.75 -4.20
N ALA A 79 -3.64 18.69 -3.45
CA ALA A 79 -3.50 18.74 -2.00
C ALA A 79 -2.10 19.27 -1.60
N ALA A 80 -2.06 20.47 -1.03
CA ALA A 80 -0.81 21.13 -0.62
C ALA A 80 0.01 20.30 0.38
N GLU A 81 -0.66 19.57 1.27
CA GLU A 81 -0.05 18.63 2.20
C GLU A 81 0.70 17.49 1.50
N LEU A 82 0.19 16.98 0.37
CA LEU A 82 0.86 15.95 -0.42
C LEU A 82 1.95 16.54 -1.29
N GLN A 83 1.76 17.76 -1.80
CA GLN A 83 2.80 18.43 -2.59
C GLN A 83 4.08 18.64 -1.77
N ARG A 84 3.98 18.86 -0.46
CA ARG A 84 5.13 19.08 0.45
C ARG A 84 6.09 17.90 0.52
N VAL A 85 5.62 16.67 0.29
CA VAL A 85 6.47 15.48 0.35
C VAL A 85 7.14 15.15 -0.99
N VAL A 86 6.70 15.78 -2.07
CA VAL A 86 7.26 15.57 -3.41
C VAL A 86 8.71 16.05 -3.44
N GLY A 87 9.61 15.17 -3.90
CA GLY A 87 11.04 15.47 -4.01
C GLY A 87 11.84 15.35 -2.70
N LEU A 88 11.20 15.07 -1.56
CA LEU A 88 11.93 14.80 -0.33
C LEU A 88 12.74 13.50 -0.46
N PRO A 89 13.98 13.45 0.06
CA PRO A 89 14.79 12.24 0.04
C PRO A 89 14.09 11.07 0.74
N GLY A 90 13.97 9.93 0.05
CA GLY A 90 13.34 8.72 0.59
C GLY A 90 11.80 8.72 0.61
N TYR A 91 11.15 9.78 0.15
CA TYR A 91 9.68 9.83 0.07
C TYR A 91 9.17 9.32 -1.28
N LEU A 92 8.10 8.51 -1.21
CA LEU A 92 7.34 8.07 -2.38
C LEU A 92 6.34 9.14 -2.82
N TYR A 93 6.18 9.28 -4.13
CA TYR A 93 5.16 10.08 -4.79
C TYR A 93 4.86 9.50 -6.18
N ALA A 94 3.75 9.92 -6.79
CA ALA A 94 3.28 9.38 -8.06
C ALA A 94 4.37 9.39 -9.15
N GLY A 95 4.52 8.27 -9.85
CA GLY A 95 5.51 8.08 -10.91
C GLY A 95 6.88 7.55 -10.46
N ILE A 96 7.17 7.49 -9.16
CA ILE A 96 8.40 6.84 -8.66
C ILE A 96 8.41 5.37 -9.06
N LYS A 97 9.56 4.90 -9.56
CA LYS A 97 9.83 3.46 -9.74
C LYS A 97 10.83 3.00 -8.71
N MET A 98 10.51 1.92 -8.03
CA MET A 98 11.29 1.39 -6.92
C MET A 98 11.49 -0.12 -7.04
N THR A 99 12.56 -0.62 -6.42
CA THR A 99 12.76 -2.04 -6.16
C THR A 99 12.68 -2.26 -4.66
N SER A 100 11.76 -3.12 -4.21
CA SER A 100 11.55 -3.43 -2.81
C SER A 100 12.04 -4.84 -2.47
N GLU A 101 12.78 -4.96 -1.37
CA GLU A 101 13.17 -6.24 -0.77
C GLU A 101 12.02 -6.77 0.08
N VAL A 102 11.35 -7.82 -0.41
CA VAL A 102 10.22 -8.44 0.29
C VAL A 102 10.66 -9.73 0.96
N HIS A 103 10.65 -9.72 2.29
CA HIS A 103 10.94 -10.87 3.13
C HIS A 103 9.65 -11.60 3.49
N LYS A 104 9.52 -12.84 3.04
CA LYS A 104 8.39 -13.73 3.40
C LYS A 104 8.49 -14.16 4.86
N ILE A 105 9.72 -14.34 5.33
CA ILE A 105 10.07 -14.65 6.72
C ILE A 105 11.11 -13.61 7.16
N PRO A 106 10.87 -12.84 8.23
CA PRO A 106 11.86 -11.89 8.74
C PRO A 106 13.18 -12.59 9.06
N GLY A 107 14.29 -12.03 8.57
CA GLY A 107 15.63 -12.60 8.77
C GLY A 107 16.03 -13.72 7.81
N ASP A 108 15.15 -14.14 6.89
CA ASP A 108 15.54 -15.01 5.76
C ASP A 108 16.47 -14.23 4.81
N GLY A 109 17.56 -14.88 4.37
CA GLY A 109 18.55 -14.33 3.46
C GLY A 109 18.14 -14.30 1.99
N SER A 110 16.93 -14.77 1.65
CA SER A 110 16.43 -14.83 0.27
C SER A 110 15.22 -13.91 0.00
N PRO A 111 15.42 -12.57 -0.04
CA PRO A 111 14.32 -11.65 -0.34
C PRO A 111 13.81 -11.81 -1.76
N THR A 112 12.51 -11.57 -1.95
CA THR A 112 11.93 -11.40 -3.28
C THR A 112 12.05 -9.94 -3.70
N MET A 113 12.70 -9.68 -4.83
CA MET A 113 12.84 -8.34 -5.37
C MET A 113 11.60 -7.98 -6.20
N ALA A 114 10.79 -7.04 -5.70
CA ALA A 114 9.61 -6.55 -6.39
C ALA A 114 9.92 -5.21 -7.07
N LYS A 115 9.73 -5.13 -8.39
CA LYS A 115 9.80 -3.87 -9.14
C LYS A 115 8.42 -3.22 -9.16
N LEU A 116 8.32 -2.01 -8.62
CA LEU A 116 7.07 -1.30 -8.39
C LEU A 116 7.10 0.09 -9.01
N GLU A 117 5.93 0.61 -9.35
CA GLU A 117 5.71 2.00 -9.73
C GLU A 117 4.56 2.57 -8.90
N VAL A 118 4.77 3.73 -8.27
CA VAL A 118 3.69 4.45 -7.56
C VAL A 118 2.70 4.97 -8.60
N SER A 119 1.52 4.37 -8.64
CA SER A 119 0.49 4.66 -9.64
C SER A 119 -0.40 5.83 -9.25
N VAL A 120 -0.69 5.98 -7.96
CA VAL A 120 -1.57 7.04 -7.44
C VAL A 120 -1.04 7.57 -6.12
N MET A 121 -1.13 8.89 -5.93
CA MET A 121 -1.02 9.55 -4.63
C MET A 121 -1.96 10.76 -4.65
N GLU A 122 -3.04 10.70 -3.86
CA GLU A 122 -4.10 11.71 -3.93
C GLU A 122 -4.82 11.89 -2.58
N ARG A 123 -5.44 13.05 -2.43
CA ARG A 123 -6.49 13.28 -1.43
C ARG A 123 -7.84 13.02 -2.09
N PHE A 124 -8.77 12.43 -1.34
CA PHE A 124 -10.13 12.17 -1.79
C PHE A 124 -11.13 12.39 -0.65
N GLU A 125 -12.42 12.33 -0.97
CA GLU A 125 -13.50 12.36 0.01
C GLU A 125 -14.27 11.04 0.03
N LYS A 126 -14.60 10.54 1.23
CA LYS A 126 -15.38 9.31 1.42
C LYS A 126 -16.49 9.55 2.43
N ALA A 127 -17.72 9.62 1.94
CA ALA A 127 -18.90 9.90 2.77
C ALA A 127 -18.74 11.18 3.62
N GLY A 128 -18.22 12.25 3.03
CA GLY A 128 -18.01 13.54 3.69
C GLY A 128 -16.77 13.63 4.60
N ARG A 129 -15.94 12.57 4.63
CA ARG A 129 -14.70 12.52 5.43
C ARG A 129 -13.49 12.65 4.51
N THR A 130 -12.46 13.36 4.97
CA THR A 130 -11.20 13.47 4.24
C THR A 130 -10.50 12.12 4.22
N GLY A 131 -9.97 11.72 3.08
CA GLY A 131 -9.15 10.53 2.94
C GLY A 131 -7.90 10.78 2.09
N TYR A 132 -6.89 9.97 2.31
CA TYR A 132 -5.69 9.93 1.46
C TYR A 132 -5.50 8.55 0.89
N ARG A 133 -5.04 8.48 -0.36
CA ARG A 133 -4.81 7.24 -1.06
C ARG A 133 -3.42 7.23 -1.67
N VAL A 134 -2.73 6.11 -1.49
CA VAL A 134 -1.52 5.77 -2.24
C VAL A 134 -1.67 4.39 -2.84
N ALA A 135 -1.23 4.24 -4.09
CA ALA A 135 -1.22 2.96 -4.76
C ALA A 135 0.10 2.75 -5.51
N TRP A 136 0.51 1.50 -5.60
CA TRP A 136 1.62 1.09 -6.44
C TRP A 136 1.34 -0.23 -7.12
N LYS A 137 1.86 -0.37 -8.34
CA LYS A 137 1.67 -1.54 -9.20
C LYS A 137 2.99 -2.22 -9.50
N GLY A 138 2.94 -3.53 -9.71
CA GLY A 138 4.07 -4.31 -10.20
C GLY A 138 4.39 -3.95 -11.65
N VAL A 139 5.68 -3.83 -11.97
CA VAL A 139 6.17 -3.55 -13.33
C VAL A 139 7.22 -4.57 -13.78
N GLY A 140 7.39 -4.70 -15.10
CA GLY A 140 8.42 -5.57 -15.70
C GLY A 140 7.99 -7.01 -15.98
N ILE A 141 6.75 -7.39 -15.67
CA ILE A 141 6.13 -8.65 -16.10
C ILE A 141 4.98 -8.31 -17.07
N PRO A 142 4.81 -9.05 -18.18
CA PRO A 142 3.69 -8.83 -19.08
C PRO A 142 2.35 -8.92 -18.35
N PHE A 143 1.48 -7.92 -18.56
CA PHE A 143 0.21 -7.77 -17.83
C PHE A 143 -0.67 -9.04 -17.85
N PHE A 144 -0.78 -9.72 -18.99
CA PHE A 144 -1.59 -10.94 -19.11
C PHE A 144 -1.04 -12.10 -18.25
N LEU A 145 0.27 -12.12 -18.00
CA LEU A 145 0.94 -13.21 -17.29
C LEU A 145 0.77 -13.02 -15.79
N PHE A 146 1.13 -11.83 -15.30
CA PHE A 146 0.98 -11.46 -13.89
C PHE A 146 0.99 -9.95 -13.75
N HIS A 147 0.02 -9.43 -13.00
CA HIS A 147 -0.01 -8.05 -12.56
C HIS A 147 -0.49 -7.99 -11.11
N MET A 148 -0.04 -6.96 -10.41
CA MET A 148 -0.54 -6.62 -9.08
C MET A 148 -0.64 -5.12 -8.91
N GLU A 149 -1.57 -4.68 -8.09
CA GLU A 149 -1.66 -3.31 -7.61
C GLU A 149 -2.12 -3.32 -6.17
N ARG A 150 -1.32 -2.68 -5.30
CA ARG A 150 -1.64 -2.44 -3.90
C ARG A 150 -2.21 -1.04 -3.76
N VAL A 151 -3.33 -0.93 -3.06
CA VAL A 151 -3.98 0.32 -2.71
C VAL A 151 -4.07 0.41 -1.19
N GLN A 152 -3.73 1.59 -0.67
CA GLN A 152 -3.87 1.92 0.74
C GLN A 152 -4.68 3.21 0.86
N GLU A 153 -5.74 3.15 1.65
CA GLU A 153 -6.58 4.29 1.99
C GLU A 153 -6.47 4.59 3.49
N PHE A 154 -6.34 5.88 3.79
CA PHE A 154 -6.33 6.43 5.15
C PHE A 154 -7.50 7.39 5.24
N VAL A 155 -8.60 6.96 5.88
CA VAL A 155 -9.84 7.74 5.94
C VAL A 155 -10.00 8.30 7.35
N GLU A 156 -10.26 9.59 7.43
CA GLU A 156 -10.52 10.27 8.70
C GLU A 156 -11.77 9.72 9.36
N THR A 157 -11.69 9.53 10.68
CA THR A 157 -12.85 9.25 11.53
C THR A 157 -12.61 9.86 12.91
N GLU A 158 -13.67 10.01 13.69
CA GLU A 158 -13.58 10.55 15.05
C GLU A 158 -14.04 9.49 16.06
N ILE A 159 -13.20 9.21 17.05
CA ILE A 159 -13.51 8.30 18.15
C ILE A 159 -13.19 9.03 19.44
N GLU A 160 -14.19 9.15 20.33
CA GLU A 160 -14.04 9.82 21.63
C GLU A 160 -13.47 11.25 21.52
N GLY A 161 -13.87 12.01 20.51
CA GLY A 161 -13.42 13.40 20.28
C GLY A 161 -12.00 13.51 19.72
N LYS A 162 -11.37 12.39 19.33
CA LYS A 162 -10.04 12.37 18.70
C LYS A 162 -10.14 11.95 17.24
N VAL A 163 -9.43 12.70 16.39
CA VAL A 163 -9.25 12.34 14.98
C VAL A 163 -8.34 11.13 14.89
N VAL A 164 -8.84 10.05 14.32
CA VAL A 164 -8.14 8.78 14.11
C VAL A 164 -8.31 8.32 12.65
N THR A 165 -7.63 7.26 12.27
CA THR A 165 -7.62 6.77 10.87
C THR A 165 -8.28 5.41 10.74
N GLU A 166 -9.29 5.30 9.87
CA GLU A 166 -9.70 4.02 9.28
C GLU A 166 -8.73 3.69 8.15
N TYR A 167 -7.86 2.71 8.38
CA TYR A 167 -6.92 2.21 7.41
C TYR A 167 -7.52 1.03 6.64
N TYR A 168 -7.46 1.10 5.32
CA TYR A 168 -7.83 0.01 4.42
C TYR A 168 -6.65 -0.28 3.49
N CYS A 169 -6.28 -1.54 3.38
CA CYS A 169 -5.26 -1.98 2.46
C CYS A 169 -5.77 -3.18 1.69
N TRP A 170 -5.58 -3.15 0.37
CA TRP A 170 -5.75 -4.33 -0.45
C TRP A 170 -4.73 -4.38 -1.56
N GLU A 171 -4.38 -5.58 -1.97
CA GLU A 171 -3.62 -5.82 -3.18
C GLU A 171 -4.37 -6.83 -4.03
N THR A 172 -4.57 -6.46 -5.28
CA THR A 172 -5.23 -7.30 -6.27
C THR A 172 -4.19 -7.88 -7.18
N PHE A 173 -4.18 -9.20 -7.28
CA PHE A 173 -3.34 -9.97 -8.18
C PHE A 173 -4.19 -10.50 -9.32
N GLY A 174 -3.70 -10.38 -10.55
CA GLY A 174 -4.38 -10.91 -11.72
C GLY A 174 -3.41 -11.42 -12.78
N GLY A 175 -3.98 -11.96 -13.85
CA GLY A 175 -3.24 -12.67 -14.89
C GLY A 175 -3.22 -14.18 -14.65
N LEU A 176 -2.65 -14.91 -15.60
CA LEU A 176 -2.66 -16.38 -15.63
C LEU A 176 -2.02 -17.02 -14.39
N LEU A 177 -1.02 -16.38 -13.79
CA LEU A 177 -0.29 -16.92 -12.64
C LEU A 177 -0.94 -16.61 -11.28
N SER A 178 -1.97 -15.75 -11.23
CA SER A 178 -2.57 -15.29 -9.98
C SER A 178 -3.16 -16.42 -9.13
N TYR A 179 -3.81 -17.41 -9.74
CA TYR A 179 -4.34 -18.58 -9.01
C TYR A 179 -3.26 -19.45 -8.39
N ALA A 180 -2.15 -19.67 -9.10
CA ALA A 180 -1.03 -20.43 -8.57
C ALA A 180 -0.41 -19.72 -7.36
N VAL A 181 -0.27 -18.39 -7.44
CA VAL A 181 0.18 -17.56 -6.31
C VAL A 181 -0.79 -17.66 -5.13
N ARG A 182 -2.10 -17.55 -5.37
CA ARG A 182 -3.11 -17.71 -4.31
C ARG A 182 -2.98 -19.05 -3.60
N TRP A 183 -2.85 -20.13 -4.38
CA TRP A 183 -2.78 -21.49 -3.83
C TRP A 183 -1.48 -21.75 -3.07
N LEU A 184 -0.33 -21.34 -3.62
CA LEU A 184 0.99 -21.61 -3.04
C LEU A 184 1.35 -20.66 -1.89
N MET A 185 0.94 -19.39 -1.99
CA MET A 185 1.47 -18.30 -1.17
C MET A 185 0.39 -17.55 -0.38
N GLY A 186 -0.90 -17.86 -0.54
CA GLY A 186 -1.99 -17.11 0.09
C GLY A 186 -1.81 -16.90 1.59
N GLN A 187 -1.51 -17.97 2.35
CA GLN A 187 -1.29 -17.86 3.80
C GLN A 187 -0.05 -17.03 4.17
N GLN A 188 1.02 -17.10 3.36
CA GLN A 188 2.23 -16.31 3.60
C GLN A 188 1.98 -14.83 3.32
N LEU A 189 1.23 -14.54 2.25
CA LEU A 189 0.84 -13.18 1.91
C LEU A 189 -0.11 -12.59 2.96
N GLU A 190 -1.08 -13.36 3.47
CA GLU A 190 -1.94 -12.92 4.58
C GLU A 190 -1.10 -12.56 5.82
N LYS A 191 -0.14 -13.41 6.21
CA LYS A 191 0.76 -13.12 7.33
C LYS A 191 1.61 -11.87 7.09
N ALA A 192 2.13 -11.68 5.88
CA ALA A 192 2.91 -10.49 5.53
C ALA A 192 2.06 -9.21 5.56
N PHE A 193 0.81 -9.28 5.08
CA PHE A 193 -0.15 -8.16 5.14
C PHE A 193 -0.59 -7.82 6.55
N MET A 194 -0.83 -8.84 7.37
CA MET A 194 -1.16 -8.66 8.79
C MET A 194 -0.01 -7.95 9.51
N ARG A 195 1.22 -8.45 9.31
CA ARG A 195 2.42 -7.85 9.88
C ARG A 195 2.63 -6.40 9.43
N TRP A 196 2.53 -6.14 8.13
CA TRP A 196 2.60 -4.78 7.58
C TRP A 196 1.60 -3.85 8.29
N MET A 197 0.35 -4.27 8.43
CA MET A 197 -0.70 -3.47 9.07
C MET A 197 -0.41 -3.23 10.55
N GLU A 198 0.02 -4.24 11.29
CA GLU A 198 0.33 -4.15 12.73
C GLU A 198 1.55 -3.25 12.99
N GLU A 199 2.62 -3.41 12.21
CA GLU A 199 3.84 -2.61 12.34
C GLU A 199 3.59 -1.15 11.93
N LEU A 200 2.84 -0.92 10.84
CA LEU A 200 2.42 0.43 10.41
C LEU A 200 1.57 1.11 11.48
N LYS A 201 0.59 0.39 12.05
CA LYS A 201 -0.22 0.90 13.17
C LYS A 201 0.68 1.29 14.34
N SER A 202 1.61 0.42 14.73
CA SER A 202 2.51 0.67 15.86
C SER A 202 3.38 1.92 15.66
N VAL A 203 3.95 2.13 14.47
CA VAL A 203 4.78 3.31 14.20
C VAL A 203 3.94 4.58 14.07
N ALA A 204 2.78 4.52 13.40
CA ALA A 204 1.89 5.67 13.24
C ALA A 204 1.38 6.18 14.59
N GLU A 205 1.03 5.28 15.51
CA GLU A 205 0.54 5.64 16.85
C GLU A 205 1.65 6.18 17.78
N LYS A 206 2.92 5.84 17.53
CA LYS A 206 4.07 6.40 18.27
C LYS A 206 4.43 7.82 17.82
N ILE A 207 4.18 8.15 16.55
CA ILE A 207 4.44 9.48 15.97
C ILE A 207 3.24 10.42 16.18
N SER A 208 2.09 9.90 16.64
CA SER A 208 0.87 10.67 16.89
C SER A 208 0.98 11.60 18.08
#